data_AF-A0A936LL31-F1
#
_entry.id   AF-A0A936LL31-F1
#
_cell.length_a   1.000
_cell.length_b   1.000
_cell.length_c   1.000
_cell.angle_alpha   90.00
_cell.angle_beta   90.00
_cell.angle_gamma   90.00
#
_symmetry.space_group_name_H-M   'P 1'
#
loop_
_entity.id
_entity.type
_entity.pdbx_description
1 polymer ?
#
loop_
_entity_poly.entity_id
_entity_poly.type
_entity_poly.pdbx_seq_one_letter_code
_entity_poly.pdbx_strand_id
1 'polypeptide(L)'
;MRTCLLSLVLLGAFLHARPLHAQIARSVRLMDLPWPEAQRVLDRSSMVLIPLGAGCKEHGPHLPLATDHLQATWLTERVMAERSLVVMPEINYGYYPFFTRFPGSTTVRYTAARDMVVDICRGLSAFGPKRFYIINIGISTLPVLREAAAQLAEEGILLRFTDLDAAPMMALEKQHCIQLEGTHADEVETSLMLHMHPDRVDMSKAVKDYGTRNGAGILVRTAGSQACTPQAAFTAMPRWPPPPKASCSRKACCA
;
A
#
# COMPACT_ATOMS: atom_id res chain seq x y z
N MET A 1 -0.37 -17.73 -75.78
CA MET A 1 0.34 -18.64 -74.86
C MET A 1 1.22 -17.81 -73.94
N ARG A 2 1.00 -17.90 -72.61
CA ARG A 2 2.00 -17.81 -71.50
C ARG A 2 2.92 -16.56 -71.41
N THR A 3 3.21 -15.87 -70.31
CA THR A 3 2.79 -15.73 -68.89
C THR A 3 3.87 -14.83 -68.24
N CYS A 4 3.53 -14.03 -67.22
CA CYS A 4 4.41 -13.55 -66.11
C CYS A 4 5.56 -12.56 -66.47
N LEU A 5 5.95 -11.55 -65.66
CA LEU A 5 5.75 -11.25 -64.24
C LEU A 5 5.55 -9.72 -64.05
N LEU A 6 4.45 -9.34 -63.38
CA LEU A 6 4.39 -8.14 -62.55
C LEU A 6 4.94 -8.52 -61.17
N SER A 7 6.02 -7.90 -60.71
CA SER A 7 6.51 -8.07 -59.33
C SER A 7 7.26 -6.81 -58.89
N LEU A 8 6.56 -5.67 -58.80
CA LEU A 8 7.07 -4.54 -58.05
C LEU A 8 6.58 -4.63 -56.61
N VAL A 9 7.56 -4.85 -55.75
CA VAL A 9 7.52 -5.01 -54.31
C VAL A 9 6.81 -3.83 -53.66
N LEU A 10 5.56 -4.04 -53.23
CA LEU A 10 4.94 -3.23 -52.17
C LEU A 10 5.44 -3.77 -50.83
N LEU A 11 6.67 -3.41 -50.45
CA LEU A 11 7.13 -3.47 -49.06
C LEU A 11 6.47 -2.30 -48.30
N GLY A 12 5.14 -2.33 -48.22
CA GLY A 12 4.37 -1.44 -47.37
C GLY A 12 4.75 -1.72 -45.94
N ALA A 13 5.30 -0.71 -45.28
CA ALA A 13 5.80 -0.75 -43.93
C ALA A 13 4.87 -1.49 -42.96
N PHE A 14 5.18 -2.75 -42.66
CA PHE A 14 4.88 -3.33 -41.36
C PHE A 14 5.77 -2.59 -40.35
N LEU A 15 5.34 -1.38 -39.99
CA LEU A 15 5.62 -0.81 -38.68
C LEU A 15 5.24 -1.90 -37.70
N HIS A 16 6.25 -2.65 -37.24
CA HIS A 16 6.10 -3.56 -36.13
C HIS A 16 5.56 -2.70 -35.01
N ALA A 17 4.27 -2.88 -34.69
CA ALA A 17 3.68 -2.35 -33.48
C ALA A 17 4.60 -2.84 -32.36
N ARG A 18 5.43 -1.92 -31.84
CA ARG A 18 6.23 -2.22 -30.66
C ARG A 18 5.24 -2.76 -29.62
N PRO A 19 5.54 -3.88 -28.94
CA PRO A 19 4.68 -4.36 -27.89
C PRO A 19 4.39 -3.18 -26.95
N LEU A 20 3.11 -2.97 -26.65
CA LEU A 20 2.57 -1.77 -25.99
C LEU A 20 3.23 -1.42 -24.64
N HIS A 21 4.14 -2.26 -24.12
CA HIS A 21 4.80 -2.14 -22.82
C HIS A 21 5.89 -1.05 -22.72
N ALA A 22 6.14 -0.28 -23.79
CA ALA A 22 7.45 0.36 -23.99
C ALA A 22 7.56 1.87 -23.70
N GLN A 23 6.64 2.51 -22.95
CA GLN A 23 6.77 3.96 -22.69
C GLN A 23 7.47 4.29 -21.36
N ILE A 24 7.34 3.44 -20.34
CA ILE A 24 7.91 3.70 -19.00
C ILE A 24 9.13 2.81 -18.80
N ALA A 25 10.32 3.34 -19.05
CA ALA A 25 11.58 2.63 -18.80
C ALA A 25 11.88 2.48 -17.30
N ARG A 26 11.33 3.36 -16.46
CA ARG A 26 11.43 3.40 -14.99
C ARG A 26 10.18 4.02 -14.42
N SER A 27 9.77 3.61 -13.21
CA SER A 27 8.60 4.21 -12.56
C SER A 27 8.66 5.74 -12.51
N VAL A 28 7.49 6.38 -12.68
CA VAL A 28 7.33 7.83 -12.66
C VAL A 28 6.26 8.22 -11.66
N ARG A 29 6.48 9.33 -10.94
CA ARG A 29 5.46 9.92 -10.08
C ARG A 29 4.65 10.91 -10.91
N LEU A 30 3.33 10.70 -11.00
CA LEU A 30 2.49 11.52 -11.85
C LEU A 30 2.45 12.99 -11.38
N MET A 31 2.57 13.21 -10.06
CA MET A 31 2.58 14.53 -9.45
C MET A 31 3.81 15.39 -9.80
N ASP A 32 4.89 14.77 -10.28
CA ASP A 32 6.13 15.48 -10.65
C ASP A 32 6.11 15.89 -12.13
N LEU A 33 5.08 15.51 -12.88
CA LEU A 33 4.98 15.74 -14.31
C LEU A 33 4.03 16.90 -14.64
N PRO A 34 4.37 17.78 -15.59
CA PRO A 34 3.38 18.66 -16.19
C PRO A 34 2.36 17.84 -16.99
N TRP A 35 1.10 18.31 -17.05
CA TRP A 35 -0.01 17.52 -17.61
C TRP A 35 0.20 17.00 -19.05
N PRO A 36 0.92 17.68 -19.98
CA PRO A 36 1.20 17.11 -21.30
C PRO A 36 2.13 15.89 -21.23
N GLU A 37 3.00 15.81 -20.23
CA GLU A 37 3.86 14.64 -19.99
C GLU A 37 3.10 13.53 -19.28
N ALA A 38 2.22 13.88 -18.34
CA ALA A 38 1.28 12.95 -17.73
C ALA A 38 0.45 12.22 -18.80
N GLN A 39 -0.06 12.93 -19.81
CA GLN A 39 -0.79 12.33 -20.93
C GLN A 39 0.05 11.32 -21.72
N ARG A 40 1.37 11.50 -21.81
CA ARG A 40 2.26 10.56 -22.52
C ARG A 40 2.46 9.26 -21.75
N VAL A 41 2.48 9.31 -20.41
CA VAL A 41 2.69 8.12 -19.56
C VAL A 41 1.41 7.41 -19.17
N LEU A 42 0.24 8.01 -19.40
CA LEU A 42 -1.07 7.41 -19.19
C LEU A 42 -1.61 6.85 -20.52
N ASP A 43 -1.41 5.55 -20.74
CA ASP A 43 -1.99 4.84 -21.88
C ASP A 43 -2.60 3.50 -21.44
N ARG A 44 -3.16 2.73 -22.38
CA ARG A 44 -3.81 1.43 -22.08
C ARG A 44 -2.87 0.38 -21.50
N SER A 45 -1.56 0.48 -21.77
CA SER A 45 -0.54 -0.39 -21.20
C SER A 45 -0.14 0.01 -19.80
N SER A 46 -0.37 1.26 -19.39
CA SER A 46 0.07 1.75 -18.09
C SER A 46 -0.58 0.99 -16.94
N MET A 47 0.24 0.67 -15.94
CA MET A 47 -0.22 0.19 -14.64
C MET A 47 -0.05 1.34 -13.64
N VAL A 48 -1.15 1.71 -13.00
CA VAL A 48 -1.17 2.81 -12.04
C VAL A 48 -1.11 2.24 -10.62
N LEU A 49 -0.13 2.68 -9.85
CA LEU A 49 0.05 2.38 -8.44
C LEU A 49 -0.48 3.55 -7.61
N ILE A 50 -1.35 3.27 -6.64
CA ILE A 50 -1.91 4.27 -5.73
C ILE A 50 -1.56 3.85 -4.30
N PRO A 51 -0.67 4.59 -3.61
CA PRO A 51 -0.41 4.31 -2.20
C PRO A 51 -1.65 4.69 -1.35
N LEU A 52 -1.98 3.87 -0.36
CA LEU A 52 -3.06 4.12 0.60
C LEU A 52 -2.55 3.85 2.02
N GLY A 53 -2.25 4.93 2.73
CA GLY A 53 -1.85 4.90 4.13
C GLY A 53 -2.49 6.06 4.87
N ALA A 54 -3.03 5.83 6.07
CA ALA A 54 -3.58 6.91 6.87
C ALA A 54 -2.50 7.95 7.17
N GLY A 55 -2.77 9.21 6.86
CA GLY A 55 -1.86 10.33 7.20
C GLY A 55 -1.76 10.53 8.71
N CYS A 56 -2.88 10.35 9.42
CA CYS A 56 -2.95 10.35 10.88
C CYS A 56 -3.97 9.32 11.38
N LYS A 57 -3.48 8.27 12.04
CA LYS A 57 -4.25 7.21 12.70
C LYS A 57 -3.50 6.80 13.96
N GLU A 58 -4.21 6.47 15.03
CA GLU A 58 -3.59 5.95 16.24
C GLU A 58 -2.79 4.67 15.95
N HIS A 59 -1.63 4.48 16.58
CA HIS A 59 -0.78 3.27 16.46
C HIS A 59 -0.08 2.97 17.80
N GLY A 60 -0.85 2.92 18.88
CA GLY A 60 -0.31 2.85 20.22
C GLY A 60 0.46 4.10 20.63
N PRO A 61 1.00 4.11 21.85
CA PRO A 61 1.76 5.23 22.40
C PRO A 61 3.21 5.32 21.88
N HIS A 62 3.74 4.27 21.23
CA HIS A 62 5.15 4.17 20.81
C HIS A 62 5.40 4.51 19.34
N LEU A 63 4.38 4.45 18.49
CA LEU A 63 4.49 4.78 17.06
C LEU A 63 3.84 6.13 16.75
N PRO A 64 4.31 6.83 15.69
CA PRO A 64 3.71 8.09 15.27
C PRO A 64 2.34 7.85 14.62
N LEU A 65 1.50 8.89 14.61
CA LEU A 65 0.20 8.85 13.92
C LEU A 65 0.32 8.58 12.40
N ALA A 66 1.48 8.89 11.82
CA ALA A 66 1.76 8.75 10.40
C ALA A 66 2.32 7.35 10.03
N THR A 67 2.19 6.34 10.89
CA THR A 67 2.80 5.02 10.66
C THR A 67 2.34 4.39 9.35
N ASP A 68 1.04 4.34 9.08
CA ASP A 68 0.51 3.85 7.80
C ASP A 68 1.10 4.60 6.59
N HIS A 69 1.15 5.93 6.66
CA HIS A 69 1.70 6.77 5.59
C HIS A 69 3.18 6.48 5.32
N LEU A 70 3.98 6.35 6.37
CA LEU A 70 5.41 6.06 6.26
C LEU A 70 5.65 4.66 5.66
N GLN A 71 4.85 3.67 6.07
CA GLN A 71 4.89 2.32 5.49
C GLN A 71 4.45 2.31 4.01
N ALA A 72 3.35 2.98 3.67
CA ALA A 72 2.87 3.10 2.30
C ALA A 72 3.93 3.75 1.39
N THR A 73 4.54 4.84 1.87
CA THR A 73 5.62 5.54 1.16
C THR A 73 6.81 4.61 0.94
N TRP A 74 7.29 3.94 1.98
CA TRP A 74 8.44 3.05 1.89
C TRP A 74 8.21 1.86 0.95
N LEU A 75 7.05 1.20 1.03
CA LEU A 75 6.69 0.11 0.11
C LEU A 75 6.59 0.59 -1.33
N THR A 76 6.04 1.79 -1.54
CA THR A 76 5.96 2.41 -2.86
C THR A 76 7.34 2.58 -3.48
N GLU A 77 8.32 3.07 -2.72
CA GLU A 77 9.71 3.19 -3.18
C GLU A 77 10.32 1.84 -3.57
N ARG A 78 10.06 0.78 -2.79
CA ARG A 78 10.54 -0.57 -3.12
C ARG A 78 9.93 -1.10 -4.41
N VAL A 79 8.63 -0.92 -4.60
CA VAL A 79 7.94 -1.34 -5.81
C VAL A 79 8.43 -0.54 -7.03
N MET A 80 8.64 0.76 -6.88
CA MET A 80 9.17 1.63 -7.94
C MET A 80 10.58 1.25 -8.37
N ALA A 81 11.41 0.74 -7.46
CA ALA A 81 12.76 0.29 -7.76
C ALA A 81 12.81 -0.98 -8.63
N GLU A 82 11.76 -1.80 -8.61
CA GLU A 82 11.75 -3.09 -9.31
C GLU A 82 10.77 -3.17 -10.48
N ARG A 83 9.93 -2.16 -10.67
CA ARG A 83 8.85 -2.17 -11.67
C ARG A 83 8.81 -0.84 -12.42
N SER A 84 8.18 -0.87 -13.59
CA SER A 84 7.88 0.32 -14.38
C SER A 84 6.40 0.63 -14.31
N LEU A 85 6.04 1.68 -13.58
CA LEU A 85 4.65 2.03 -13.29
C LEU A 85 4.45 3.53 -13.10
N VAL A 86 3.20 3.98 -13.23
CA VAL A 86 2.79 5.35 -12.92
C VAL A 86 2.32 5.39 -11.48
N VAL A 87 2.93 6.23 -10.64
CA VAL A 87 2.59 6.34 -9.22
C VAL A 87 1.77 7.60 -8.99
N MET A 88 0.58 7.43 -8.42
CA MET A 88 -0.28 8.53 -7.99
C MET A 88 0.19 9.10 -6.65
N PRO A 89 -0.21 10.35 -6.32
CA PRO A 89 -0.22 10.81 -4.93
C PRO A 89 -0.89 9.79 -4.01
N GLU A 90 -0.37 9.70 -2.79
CA GLU A 90 -0.95 8.85 -1.76
C GLU A 90 -2.35 9.33 -1.36
N ILE A 91 -3.25 8.39 -1.11
CA ILE A 91 -4.52 8.64 -0.46
C ILE A 91 -4.29 8.59 1.05
N ASN A 92 -4.28 9.75 1.70
CA ASN A 92 -4.02 9.83 3.15
C ASN A 92 -5.26 9.73 4.05
N TYR A 93 -6.46 9.79 3.47
CA TYR A 93 -7.72 9.71 4.20
C TYR A 93 -8.50 8.49 3.72
N GLY A 94 -9.04 7.71 4.66
CA GLY A 94 -9.69 6.45 4.34
C GLY A 94 -10.67 6.03 5.42
N TYR A 95 -11.17 4.80 5.32
CA TYR A 95 -12.12 4.25 6.28
C TYR A 95 -11.39 3.51 7.41
N TYR A 96 -11.34 4.15 8.59
CA TYR A 96 -10.64 3.69 9.79
C TYR A 96 -11.54 3.87 11.04
N PRO A 97 -12.72 3.22 11.10
CA PRO A 97 -13.79 3.56 12.03
C PRO A 97 -13.42 3.35 13.51
N PHE A 98 -12.52 2.42 13.80
CA PHE A 98 -12.20 1.98 15.17
C PHE A 98 -11.35 2.99 15.95
N PHE A 99 -10.60 3.86 15.27
CA PHE A 99 -9.59 4.72 15.91
C PHE A 99 -10.09 6.15 16.18
N THR A 100 -11.36 6.44 15.90
CA THR A 100 -11.95 7.80 15.96
C THR A 100 -11.99 8.44 17.34
N ARG A 101 -11.79 7.66 18.41
CA ARG A 101 -11.76 8.14 19.81
C ARG A 101 -10.37 8.61 20.27
N PHE A 102 -9.36 8.40 19.43
CA PHE A 102 -7.98 8.79 19.71
C PHE A 102 -7.68 10.14 19.06
N PRO A 103 -7.15 11.12 19.82
CA PRO A 103 -6.79 12.41 19.27
C PRO A 103 -5.82 12.31 18.09
N GLY A 104 -6.12 13.02 17.01
CA GLY A 104 -5.33 13.01 15.78
C GLY A 104 -5.76 11.94 14.76
N SER A 105 -6.46 10.89 15.19
CA SER A 105 -7.06 9.93 14.24
C SER A 105 -8.22 10.56 13.49
N THR A 106 -8.31 10.27 12.19
CA THR A 106 -9.44 10.66 11.36
C THR A 106 -10.00 9.47 10.60
N THR A 107 -11.28 9.51 10.26
CA THR A 107 -11.90 8.54 9.35
C THR A 107 -12.81 9.27 8.37
N VAL A 108 -12.84 8.76 7.16
CA VAL A 108 -13.84 9.09 6.15
C VAL A 108 -15.00 8.11 6.28
N ARG A 109 -16.21 8.53 5.91
CA ARG A 109 -17.37 7.63 5.82
C ARG A 109 -17.09 6.52 4.81
N TYR A 110 -17.57 5.32 5.07
CA TYR A 110 -17.38 4.15 4.20
C TYR A 110 -17.67 4.45 2.72
N THR A 111 -18.85 4.99 2.42
CA THR A 111 -19.28 5.31 1.04
C THR A 111 -18.40 6.37 0.41
N ALA A 112 -18.01 7.41 1.15
CA ALA A 112 -17.14 8.46 0.63
C ALA A 112 -15.71 7.94 0.35
N ALA A 113 -15.19 7.02 1.16
CA ALA A 113 -13.90 6.39 0.90
C ALA A 113 -13.95 5.50 -0.36
N ARG A 114 -15.03 4.72 -0.51
CA ARG A 114 -15.29 3.91 -1.71
C ARG A 114 -15.40 4.79 -2.96
N ASP A 115 -16.27 5.80 -2.91
CA ASP A 115 -16.56 6.67 -4.05
C ASP A 115 -15.31 7.44 -4.47
N MET A 116 -14.49 7.88 -3.52
CA MET A 116 -13.20 8.50 -3.82
C MET A 116 -12.26 7.57 -4.59
N VAL A 117 -12.13 6.29 -4.18
CA VAL A 117 -11.29 5.31 -4.91
C VAL A 117 -11.83 5.07 -6.31
N VAL A 118 -13.15 4.91 -6.45
CA VAL A 118 -13.83 4.73 -7.73
C VAL A 118 -13.59 5.93 -8.64
N ASP A 119 -13.81 7.16 -8.14
CA ASP A 119 -13.69 8.39 -8.91
C ASP A 119 -12.24 8.65 -9.37
N ILE A 120 -11.25 8.39 -8.51
CA ILE A 120 -9.83 8.47 -8.87
C ILE A 120 -9.50 7.50 -10.01
N CYS A 121 -9.88 6.23 -9.88
CA CYS A 121 -9.59 5.21 -10.90
C CYS A 121 -10.34 5.51 -12.20
N ARG A 122 -11.62 5.87 -12.13
CA ARG A 122 -12.46 6.18 -13.28
C ARG A 122 -11.93 7.41 -14.03
N GLY A 123 -11.58 8.47 -13.30
CA GLY A 123 -11.01 9.69 -13.85
C GLY A 123 -9.71 9.44 -14.61
N LEU A 124 -8.78 8.67 -14.04
CA LEU A 124 -7.56 8.28 -14.75
C LEU A 124 -7.83 7.36 -15.94
N SER A 125 -8.81 6.47 -15.83
CA SER A 125 -9.12 5.51 -16.89
C SER A 125 -9.64 6.15 -18.17
N ALA A 126 -10.15 7.39 -18.09
CA ALA A 126 -10.56 8.18 -19.24
C ALA A 126 -9.38 8.55 -20.16
N PHE A 127 -8.15 8.54 -19.63
CA PHE A 127 -6.93 8.84 -20.38
C PHE A 127 -6.21 7.60 -20.91
N GLY A 128 -6.70 6.38 -20.60
CA GLY A 128 -6.14 5.15 -21.15
C GLY A 128 -5.99 4.00 -20.15
N PRO A 129 -5.38 4.19 -18.96
CA PRO A 129 -5.08 3.10 -18.05
C PRO A 129 -6.33 2.32 -17.62
N LYS A 130 -6.22 1.00 -17.60
CA LYS A 130 -7.29 0.10 -17.11
C LYS A 130 -6.84 -0.82 -15.99
N ARG A 131 -5.61 -0.67 -15.51
CA ARG A 131 -5.00 -1.53 -14.49
C ARG A 131 -4.48 -0.67 -13.36
N PHE A 132 -5.08 -0.86 -12.19
CA PHE A 132 -4.79 -0.12 -10.98
C PHE A 132 -4.40 -1.10 -9.87
N TYR A 133 -3.42 -0.70 -9.06
CA TYR A 133 -3.03 -1.41 -7.86
C TYR A 133 -2.96 -0.43 -6.69
N ILE A 134 -3.65 -0.74 -5.59
CA ILE A 134 -3.53 0.02 -4.34
C ILE A 134 -2.59 -0.71 -3.37
N ILE A 135 -1.50 -0.05 -2.97
CA ILE A 135 -0.71 -0.52 -1.81
C ILE A 135 -1.51 -0.15 -0.58
N ASN A 136 -2.15 -1.16 0.01
CA ASN A 136 -3.04 -1.00 1.14
C ASN A 136 -2.33 -1.43 2.43
N ILE A 137 -2.26 -0.52 3.41
CA ILE A 137 -1.60 -0.76 4.71
C ILE A 137 -2.60 -1.10 5.83
N GLY A 138 -3.92 -0.97 5.59
CA GLY A 138 -4.94 -1.16 6.61
C GLY A 138 -5.86 -2.35 6.36
N ILE A 139 -6.26 -3.07 7.42
CA ILE A 139 -7.32 -4.09 7.32
C ILE A 139 -8.71 -3.44 7.18
N SER A 140 -8.94 -2.31 7.86
CA SER A 140 -10.25 -1.61 7.86
C SER A 140 -10.68 -1.14 6.47
N THR A 141 -9.75 -0.91 5.56
CA THR A 141 -9.99 -0.45 4.18
C THR A 141 -10.34 -1.60 3.23
N LEU A 142 -10.10 -2.87 3.60
CA LEU A 142 -10.33 -4.01 2.70
C LEU A 142 -11.78 -4.09 2.17
N PRO A 143 -12.84 -3.93 2.99
CA PRO A 143 -14.20 -3.98 2.46
C PRO A 143 -14.50 -2.84 1.47
N VAL A 144 -14.01 -1.63 1.75
CA VAL A 144 -14.10 -0.47 0.85
C VAL A 144 -13.43 -0.77 -0.50
N LEU A 145 -12.22 -1.32 -0.46
CA LEU A 145 -11.45 -1.63 -1.67
C LEU A 145 -12.05 -2.79 -2.47
N ARG A 146 -12.60 -3.82 -1.79
CA ARG A 146 -13.32 -4.94 -2.42
C ARG A 146 -14.55 -4.43 -3.17
N GLU A 147 -15.34 -3.56 -2.55
CA GLU A 147 -16.53 -2.99 -3.18
C GLU A 147 -16.17 -2.06 -4.34
N ALA A 148 -15.19 -1.17 -4.17
CA ALA A 148 -14.70 -0.31 -5.24
C ALA A 148 -14.17 -1.12 -6.43
N ALA A 149 -13.41 -2.20 -6.18
CA ALA A 149 -12.90 -3.06 -7.22
C ALA A 149 -14.00 -3.81 -7.98
N ALA A 150 -15.06 -4.25 -7.28
CA ALA A 150 -16.21 -4.89 -7.92
C ALA A 150 -16.94 -3.91 -8.85
N GLN A 151 -17.23 -2.69 -8.39
CA GLN A 151 -17.88 -1.66 -9.21
C GLN A 151 -17.04 -1.29 -10.45
N LEU A 152 -15.74 -1.05 -10.26
CA LEU A 152 -14.84 -0.73 -11.38
C LEU A 152 -14.72 -1.88 -12.39
N ALA A 153 -14.83 -3.14 -11.95
CA ALA A 153 -14.76 -4.29 -12.83
C ALA A 153 -15.95 -4.35 -13.82
N GLU A 154 -17.14 -3.89 -13.42
CA GLU A 154 -18.31 -3.78 -14.31
C GLU A 154 -18.06 -2.79 -15.47
N GLU A 155 -17.17 -1.81 -15.26
CA GLU A 155 -16.73 -0.82 -16.25
C GLU A 155 -15.47 -1.25 -17.04
N GLY A 156 -15.00 -2.49 -16.85
CA GLY A 156 -13.78 -2.99 -17.48
C GLY A 156 -12.50 -2.36 -16.92
N ILE A 157 -12.55 -1.82 -15.69
CA ILE A 157 -11.40 -1.28 -14.98
C ILE A 157 -10.94 -2.29 -13.92
N LEU A 158 -9.72 -2.78 -14.05
CA LEU A 158 -9.14 -3.74 -13.12
C LEU A 158 -8.49 -3.02 -11.94
N LEU A 159 -9.07 -3.15 -10.76
CA LEU A 159 -8.44 -2.76 -9.49
C LEU A 159 -8.01 -4.01 -8.71
N ARG A 160 -6.77 -3.99 -8.23
CA ARG A 160 -6.21 -4.92 -7.25
C ARG A 160 -5.60 -4.15 -6.09
N PHE A 161 -5.36 -4.81 -4.98
CA PHE A 161 -4.78 -4.19 -3.79
C PHE A 161 -4.07 -5.24 -2.92
N THR A 162 -3.25 -4.76 -2.00
CA THR A 162 -2.64 -5.61 -0.96
C THR A 162 -3.74 -6.09 0.00
N ASP A 163 -4.06 -7.38 -0.06
CA ASP A 163 -5.02 -8.01 0.85
C ASP A 163 -4.28 -8.57 2.06
N LEU A 164 -4.32 -7.84 3.17
CA LEU A 164 -3.64 -8.19 4.41
C LEU A 164 -4.30 -9.39 5.12
N ASP A 165 -5.57 -9.68 4.83
CA ASP A 165 -6.27 -10.86 5.35
C ASP A 165 -6.03 -12.12 4.48
N ALA A 166 -5.23 -12.02 3.42
CA ALA A 166 -4.97 -13.15 2.54
C ALA A 166 -4.12 -14.22 3.24
N ALA A 167 -4.44 -15.48 3.02
CA ALA A 167 -3.76 -16.62 3.65
C ALA A 167 -2.21 -16.59 3.54
N PRO A 168 -1.60 -16.18 2.40
CA PRO A 168 -0.14 -16.04 2.33
C PRO A 168 0.42 -14.97 3.26
N MET A 169 -0.27 -13.83 3.43
CA MET A 169 0.15 -12.77 4.36
C MET A 169 0.10 -13.28 5.80
N MET A 170 -1.02 -13.89 6.19
CA MET A 170 -1.17 -14.48 7.52
C MET A 170 -0.14 -15.59 7.81
N ALA A 171 0.25 -16.36 6.79
CA ALA A 171 1.27 -17.39 6.92
C ALA A 171 2.66 -16.79 7.15
N LEU A 172 3.00 -15.71 6.44
CA LEU A 172 4.25 -14.97 6.65
C LEU A 172 4.32 -14.37 8.04
N GLU A 173 3.23 -13.76 8.52
CA GLU A 173 3.14 -13.23 9.88
C GLU A 173 3.41 -14.32 10.92
N LYS A 174 2.73 -15.46 10.82
CA LYS A 174 2.94 -16.61 11.73
C LYS A 174 4.36 -17.17 11.69
N GLN A 175 5.03 -17.08 10.54
CA GLN A 175 6.39 -17.57 10.38
C GLN A 175 7.42 -16.64 11.03
N HIS A 176 7.16 -15.33 11.00
CA HIS A 176 8.16 -14.31 11.36
C HIS A 176 7.89 -13.60 12.69
N CYS A 177 6.64 -13.56 13.15
CA CYS A 177 6.26 -12.86 14.36
C CYS A 177 6.26 -13.81 15.56
N ILE A 178 6.71 -13.29 16.70
CA ILE A 178 6.68 -13.99 17.99
C ILE A 178 5.38 -13.65 18.75
N GLN A 179 4.86 -12.44 18.54
CA GLN A 179 3.60 -11.95 19.07
C GLN A 179 2.46 -12.89 18.66
N LEU A 180 1.73 -13.37 19.67
CA LEU A 180 0.70 -14.39 19.49
C LEU A 180 -0.56 -13.86 18.81
N GLU A 181 -0.86 -12.58 19.03
CA GLU A 181 -2.05 -11.90 18.51
C GLU A 181 -1.70 -10.42 18.29
N GLY A 182 -2.18 -9.84 17.20
CA GLY A 182 -1.96 -8.44 16.86
C GLY A 182 -2.46 -8.20 15.45
N THR A 183 -3.09 -7.05 15.23
CA THR A 183 -3.52 -6.61 13.88
C THR A 183 -3.31 -5.11 13.65
N HIS A 184 -2.71 -4.42 14.63
CA HIS A 184 -2.57 -2.97 14.68
C HIS A 184 -1.58 -2.57 15.78
N ALA A 185 -0.66 -1.66 15.48
CA ALA A 185 0.46 -1.24 16.32
C ALA A 185 1.31 -2.39 16.88
N ASP A 186 1.29 -3.53 16.20
CA ASP A 186 1.84 -4.80 16.65
C ASP A 186 3.29 -4.98 16.22
N GLU A 187 3.81 -6.20 16.42
CA GLU A 187 5.16 -6.59 16.03
C GLU A 187 5.48 -6.31 14.56
N VAL A 188 4.52 -6.48 13.65
CA VAL A 188 4.75 -6.25 12.21
C VAL A 188 4.97 -4.76 11.96
N GLU A 189 4.01 -3.93 12.37
CA GLU A 189 4.09 -2.48 12.14
C GLU A 189 5.27 -1.85 12.87
N THR A 190 5.50 -2.27 14.11
CA THR A 190 6.60 -1.78 14.94
C THR A 190 7.95 -2.18 14.37
N SER A 191 8.11 -3.43 13.91
CA SER A 191 9.37 -3.90 13.31
C SER A 191 9.68 -3.19 12.00
N LEU A 192 8.66 -2.97 11.16
CA LEU A 192 8.81 -2.16 9.95
C LEU A 192 9.24 -0.74 10.32
N MET A 193 8.60 -0.10 11.30
CA MET A 193 8.97 1.24 11.72
C MET A 193 10.37 1.34 12.33
N LEU A 194 10.78 0.35 13.14
CA LEU A 194 12.16 0.27 13.66
C LEU A 194 13.20 0.09 12.54
N HIS A 195 12.84 -0.59 11.46
CA HIS A 195 13.71 -0.73 10.30
C HIS A 195 13.81 0.56 9.48
N MET A 196 12.69 1.25 9.26
CA MET A 196 12.61 2.39 8.33
C MET A 196 12.92 3.73 8.99
N HIS A 197 12.42 3.94 10.21
CA HIS A 197 12.44 5.20 10.95
C HIS A 197 12.64 4.94 12.46
N PRO A 198 13.77 4.33 12.89
CA PRO A 198 14.01 3.99 14.28
C PRO A 198 13.98 5.20 15.22
N ASP A 199 14.30 6.38 14.72
CA ASP A 199 14.25 7.67 15.43
C ASP A 199 12.82 8.13 15.77
N ARG A 200 11.81 7.55 15.11
CA ARG A 200 10.38 7.86 15.30
C ARG A 200 9.66 6.85 16.17
N VAL A 201 10.33 5.80 16.63
CA VAL A 201 9.77 4.77 17.49
C VAL A 201 10.32 4.90 18.89
N ASP A 202 9.45 5.10 19.86
CA ASP A 202 9.84 5.11 21.27
C ASP A 202 9.41 3.79 21.94
N MET A 203 10.26 2.78 21.84
CA MET A 203 10.00 1.46 22.42
C MET A 203 9.83 1.49 23.95
N SER A 204 10.27 2.55 24.64
CA SER A 204 10.00 2.68 26.08
C SER A 204 8.52 2.93 26.38
N LYS A 205 7.76 3.40 25.38
CA LYS A 205 6.31 3.59 25.47
C LYS A 205 5.52 2.36 25.01
N ALA A 206 6.16 1.37 24.37
CA ALA A 206 5.43 0.25 23.79
C ALA A 206 4.74 -0.58 24.88
N VAL A 207 3.44 -0.79 24.73
CA VAL A 207 2.61 -1.50 25.71
C VAL A 207 2.03 -2.76 25.10
N LYS A 208 1.91 -3.79 25.93
CA LYS A 208 1.19 -5.01 25.61
C LYS A 208 -0.29 -4.74 25.81
N ASP A 209 -1.06 -4.80 24.72
CA ASP A 209 -2.50 -4.63 24.77
C ASP A 209 -3.21 -5.74 24.00
N TYR A 210 -3.22 -6.94 24.60
CA TYR A 210 -4.09 -8.01 24.14
C TYR A 210 -5.46 -7.72 24.74
N GLY A 211 -6.42 -7.35 23.89
CA GLY A 211 -7.78 -7.04 24.31
C GLY A 211 -8.26 -8.11 25.29
N THR A 212 -8.44 -7.72 26.56
CA THR A 212 -9.03 -8.64 27.53
C THR A 212 -10.37 -9.08 26.95
N ARG A 213 -10.65 -10.39 27.00
CA ARG A 213 -11.91 -11.04 26.57
C ARG A 213 -13.21 -10.37 27.09
N ASN A 214 -13.10 -9.31 27.90
CA ASN A 214 -14.16 -8.52 28.53
C ASN A 214 -14.04 -6.99 28.30
N GLY A 215 -13.42 -6.51 27.22
CA GLY A 215 -13.73 -5.16 26.68
C GLY A 215 -12.99 -3.95 27.29
N ALA A 216 -11.79 -4.12 27.84
CA ALA A 216 -10.97 -3.00 28.31
C ALA A 216 -9.50 -3.20 27.94
N GLY A 217 -9.18 -3.10 26.64
CA GLY A 217 -7.83 -2.84 26.17
C GLY A 217 -7.54 -1.33 26.12
N ILE A 218 -6.28 -0.93 26.21
CA ILE A 218 -5.82 0.47 26.12
C ILE A 218 -6.11 1.08 24.73
N LEU A 219 -6.16 0.25 23.69
CA LEU A 219 -6.58 0.55 22.32
C LEU A 219 -8.11 0.62 22.17
N VAL A 220 -8.87 0.45 23.27
CA VAL A 220 -10.33 0.64 23.31
C VAL A 220 -10.66 1.72 24.33
N ARG A 221 -10.87 2.96 23.86
CA ARG A 221 -11.37 4.03 24.72
C ARG A 221 -12.88 3.88 24.93
N THR A 222 -13.30 3.28 26.04
CA THR A 222 -14.71 3.25 26.48
C THR A 222 -15.17 4.65 26.92
N ALA A 223 -16.48 4.94 26.82
CA ALA A 223 -17.01 6.25 27.19
C ALA A 223 -16.86 6.45 28.70
N GLY A 224 -16.12 7.49 29.13
CA GLY A 224 -15.96 7.86 30.55
C GLY A 224 -14.58 7.62 31.16
N SER A 225 -13.63 6.96 30.49
CA SER A 225 -12.26 6.80 31.01
C SER A 225 -11.39 8.03 30.67
N GLN A 226 -11.06 8.82 31.71
CA GLN A 226 -10.13 9.95 31.64
C GLN A 226 -8.67 9.57 31.94
N ALA A 227 -8.36 8.31 32.20
CA ALA A 227 -7.00 7.90 32.58
C ALA A 227 -6.53 6.67 31.78
N CYS A 228 -5.33 6.78 31.23
CA CYS A 228 -4.58 5.65 30.70
C CYS A 228 -3.42 5.40 31.67
N THR A 229 -3.55 4.41 32.55
CA THR A 229 -2.44 3.90 33.34
C THR A 229 -1.89 2.65 32.66
N PRO A 230 -0.64 2.64 32.17
CA PRO A 230 -0.04 1.46 31.57
C PRO A 230 0.38 0.47 32.65
N GLN A 231 -0.10 -0.77 32.58
CA GLN A 231 0.44 -1.87 33.39
C GLN A 231 0.65 -3.13 32.52
N ALA A 232 1.95 -3.40 32.26
CA ALA A 232 2.60 -4.65 31.82
C ALA A 232 2.26 -5.18 30.41
N ALA A 233 3.15 -5.83 29.64
CA ALA A 233 4.60 -5.93 29.57
C ALA A 233 4.95 -6.30 28.10
N PHE A 234 5.75 -5.48 27.41
CA PHE A 234 6.57 -5.98 26.30
C PHE A 234 7.65 -6.88 26.90
N THR A 235 7.89 -8.07 26.37
CA THR A 235 9.19 -8.70 26.61
C THR A 235 10.20 -7.82 25.89
N ALA A 236 10.95 -7.03 26.66
CA ALA A 236 12.10 -6.32 26.15
C ALA A 236 12.97 -7.36 25.42
N MET A 237 13.04 -7.27 24.09
CA MET A 237 13.98 -8.11 23.35
C MET A 237 15.39 -7.74 23.83
N PRO A 238 16.24 -8.72 24.18
CA PRO A 238 17.64 -8.42 24.49
C PRO A 238 18.31 -7.94 23.19
N ARG A 239 18.48 -6.63 23.08
CA ARG A 239 19.29 -5.91 22.08
C ARG A 239 19.17 -6.45 20.66
N TRP A 240 18.39 -5.77 19.82
CA TRP A 240 18.68 -5.77 18.39
C TRP A 240 20.15 -5.32 18.24
N PRO A 241 21.07 -6.15 17.68
CA PRO A 241 22.41 -5.67 17.42
C PRO A 241 22.29 -4.44 16.49
N PRO A 242 23.11 -3.39 16.67
CA PRO A 242 23.08 -2.26 15.75
C PRO A 242 23.16 -2.80 14.32
N PRO A 243 22.38 -2.26 13.37
CA PRO A 243 22.33 -2.80 12.01
C PRO A 243 23.78 -2.92 11.51
N PRO A 244 24.21 -4.13 11.11
CA PRO A 244 25.53 -4.25 10.53
C PRO A 244 25.52 -3.33 9.30
N LYS A 245 26.54 -2.48 9.22
CA LYS A 245 26.84 -1.68 8.03
C LYS A 245 26.53 -2.52 6.80
N ALA A 246 25.75 -1.94 5.89
CA ALA A 246 25.34 -2.51 4.63
C ALA A 246 26.24 -3.65 4.13
N SER A 247 25.70 -4.86 4.03
CA SER A 247 26.23 -5.86 3.12
C SER A 247 25.08 -6.48 2.35
N CYS A 248 24.91 -5.98 1.13
CA CYS A 248 24.35 -6.71 0.02
C CYS A 248 25.06 -8.07 -0.09
N SER A 249 24.48 -9.13 0.49
CA SER A 249 24.61 -10.51 0.00
C SER A 249 23.81 -11.45 0.91
N ARG A 250 22.73 -12.03 0.39
CA ARG A 250 22.38 -13.44 0.63
C ARG A 250 21.56 -13.91 -0.57
N LYS A 251 22.28 -14.62 -1.45
CA LYS A 251 21.72 -15.55 -2.44
C LYS A 251 20.83 -16.59 -1.74
N ALA A 252 19.93 -17.18 -2.53
CA ALA A 252 18.90 -18.20 -2.24
C ALA A 252 17.51 -17.56 -2.00
N CYS A 253 16.46 -17.78 -2.78
CA CYS A 253 16.13 -18.90 -3.67
C CYS A 253 15.60 -18.38 -5.02
N CYS A 254 16.30 -18.64 -6.13
CA CYS A 254 15.77 -19.58 -7.11
C CYS A 254 15.68 -21.03 -6.59
N ALA A 255 14.46 -21.50 -6.40
CA ALA A 255 13.96 -22.85 -6.67
C ALA A 255 12.44 -22.82 -6.54
#